data_AF-A0A0H3ZLZ8-F1
#
_entry.id   AF-A0A0H3ZLZ8-F1
#
_cell.length_a   1.000
_cell.length_b   1.000
_cell.length_c   1.000
_cell.angle_alpha   90.00
_cell.angle_beta   90.00
_cell.angle_gamma   90.00
#
_symmetry.space_group_name_H-M   'P 1'
#
loop_
_entity.id
_entity.type
_entity.pdbx_description
1 polymer ?
#
loop_
_entity_poly.entity_id
_entity_poly.type
_entity_poly.pdbx_seq_one_letter_code
_entity_poly.pdbx_strand_id
1 'polypeptide(L)' 'MAQYIPKRNDIIWLDFEPVKGKEIGKYRPALVLSSKEYNQQTGLLICGSSQISGN' A
#
# COMPACT_ATOMS: atom_id res chain seq x y z
N MET A 1 2.43 -13.28 17.18
CA MET A 1 2.57 -13.06 15.72
C MET A 1 3.06 -11.64 15.53
N ALA A 2 4.20 -11.42 14.89
CA ALA A 2 4.77 -10.08 14.74
C ALA A 2 3.92 -9.25 13.77
N GLN A 3 3.45 -8.07 14.20
CA GLN A 3 2.78 -7.12 13.31
C GLN A 3 3.78 -6.68 12.24
N TYR A 4 3.47 -6.89 10.97
CA TYR A 4 4.30 -6.37 9.88
C TYR A 4 4.19 -4.85 9.85
N ILE A 5 5.31 -4.15 10.06
CA ILE A 5 5.35 -2.68 9.95
C ILE A 5 6.12 -2.33 8.68
N PRO A 6 5.44 -1.79 7.64
CA PRO A 6 6.09 -1.39 6.41
C PRO A 6 7.13 -0.28 6.67
N LYS A 7 8.30 -0.38 6.03
CA LYS A 7 9.34 0.66 6.06
C LYS A 7 9.36 1.42 4.74
N ARG A 8 9.94 2.61 4.76
CA ARG A 8 10.24 3.39 3.55
C ARG A 8 10.95 2.51 2.52
N ASN A 9 10.57 2.67 1.25
CA ASN A 9 11.03 1.87 0.11
C ASN A 9 10.52 0.41 0.06
N ASP A 10 9.65 -0.04 0.96
CA ASP A 10 8.95 -1.31 0.76
C ASP A 10 7.85 -1.15 -0.31
N ILE A 11 7.64 -2.22 -1.08
CA ILE A 11 6.50 -2.36 -1.97
C ILE A 11 5.48 -3.23 -1.27
N ILE A 12 4.28 -2.68 -1.06
CA ILE A 12 3.15 -3.41 -0.49
C ILE A 12 2.05 -3.56 -1.53
N TRP A 13 1.26 -4.62 -1.40
CA TRP A 13 0.05 -4.77 -2.21
C TRP A 13 -1.13 -4.26 -1.41
N LEU A 14 -1.79 -3.24 -1.94
CA LEU A 14 -3.03 -2.73 -1.39
C LEU A 14 -4.19 -3.36 -2.11
N ASP A 15 -5.08 -3.93 -1.32
CA ASP A 15 -6.41 -4.30 -1.76
C ASP A 15 -7.30 -3.06 -1.78
N PHE A 16 -7.92 -2.79 -2.91
CA PHE A 16 -8.83 -1.67 -3.10
C PHE A 16 -10.25 -2.21 -3.27
N GLU A 17 -10.78 -2.89 -2.25
CA GLU A 17 -12.20 -3.25 -2.13
C GLU A 17 -12.95 -2.26 -1.21
N PRO A 18 -14.21 -1.88 -1.49
CA PRO A 18 -15.09 -2.41 -2.52
C PRO A 18 -14.89 -1.73 -3.88
N VAL A 19 -14.69 -2.54 -4.92
CA VAL A 19 -14.88 -2.10 -6.30
C VAL A 19 -16.34 -1.72 -6.50
N LYS A 20 -16.60 -0.46 -6.85
CA LYS A 20 -17.95 0.06 -7.07
C LYS A 20 -18.46 -0.41 -8.46
N GLY A 21 -18.72 -1.71 -8.61
CA GLY A 21 -19.29 -2.30 -9.83
C GLY A 21 -18.58 -3.56 -10.35
N LYS A 22 -18.46 -3.66 -11.68
CA LYS A 22 -17.86 -4.78 -12.46
C LYS A 22 -16.33 -4.69 -12.62
N GLU A 23 -15.69 -3.78 -11.88
CA GLU A 23 -14.25 -3.61 -11.95
C GLU A 23 -13.60 -4.79 -11.23
N ILE A 24 -12.84 -5.58 -11.98
CA ILE A 24 -12.08 -6.72 -11.48
C ILE A 24 -11.17 -6.18 -10.36
N GLY A 25 -11.30 -6.70 -9.13
CA GLY A 25 -10.51 -6.30 -7.97
C GLY A 25 -9.02 -6.36 -8.30
N LYS A 26 -8.41 -5.19 -8.55
CA LYS A 26 -6.98 -5.10 -8.84
C LYS A 26 -6.27 -4.80 -7.55
N TYR A 27 -5.57 -5.80 -7.00
CA TYR A 27 -4.48 -5.53 -6.08
C TYR A 27 -3.52 -4.57 -6.78
N ARG A 28 -3.20 -3.45 -6.14
CA ARG A 28 -2.28 -2.45 -6.70
C ARG A 28 -1.01 -2.42 -5.85
N PRO A 29 0.17 -2.54 -6.46
CA PRO A 29 1.40 -2.29 -5.74
C PRO A 29 1.46 -0.81 -5.36
N ALA A 30 1.81 -0.54 -4.11
CA ALA A 30 2.03 0.79 -3.59
C ALA A 30 3.43 0.85 -2.97
N LEU A 31 4.16 1.93 -3.27
CA LEU A 31 5.48 2.18 -2.69
C LEU A 31 5.32 2.95 -1.38
N VAL A 32 5.92 2.44 -0.32
CA VAL A 32 5.91 3.07 1.00
C VAL A 32 6.88 4.25 1.02
N LEU A 33 6.36 5.43 1.30
CA LEU A 33 7.12 6.69 1.38
C LEU A 33 7.39 7.10 2.83
N SER A 34 6.52 6.71 3.77
CA SER A 34 6.71 6.98 5.20
C SER A 34 7.72 6.04 5.87
N SER A 35 8.32 6.53 6.95
CA SER A 35 9.27 5.77 7.76
C SER A 35 8.56 4.82 8.73
N LYS A 36 9.24 3.74 9.12
CA LYS A 36 8.71 2.73 10.07
C LYS A 36 8.23 3.36 11.38
N GLU A 37 8.99 4.31 11.93
CA GLU A 37 8.62 5.03 13.16
C GLU A 37 7.31 5.83 13.01
N TYR A 38 7.09 6.48 11.87
CA TYR A 38 5.85 7.21 11.60
C TYR A 38 4.66 6.26 11.54
N ASN A 39 4.80 5.14 10.82
CA ASN A 39 3.76 4.13 10.68
C ASN A 39 3.43 3.46 12.03
N GLN A 40 4.45 3.25 12.87
CA GLN A 40 4.29 2.67 14.19
C GLN A 40 3.64 3.64 15.18
N GLN A 41 3.99 4.92 15.15
CA GLN A 41 3.44 5.92 16.07
C GLN A 41 2.02 6.36 15.71
N THR A 42 1.73 6.52 14.42
CA THR A 42 0.45 7.06 13.95
C THR A 42 -0.55 5.98 13.56
N GLY A 43 -0.08 4.77 13.27
CA GLY A 43 -0.89 3.73 12.61
C GLY A 43 -1.28 4.09 11.16
N LEU A 44 -0.77 5.21 10.63
CA LEU A 44 -1.03 5.69 9.28
C LEU A 44 0.18 5.44 8.39
N LEU A 45 -0.09 5.04 7.15
CA LEU A 45 0.91 4.76 6.13
C LEU A 45 0.79 5.78 5.00
N ILE A 46 1.90 6.42 4.64
CA ILE A 46 1.97 7.23 3.42
C ILE A 46 2.59 6.37 2.33
N CYS A 47 1.81 6.07 1.30
CA CYS A 47 2.26 5.32 0.14
C CYS A 47 1.74 5.93 -1.16
N GLY A 48 2.49 5.73 -2.24
CA GLY A 48 2.07 6.10 -3.59
C GLY A 48 1.72 4.86 -4.39
N SER A 49 0.45 4.72 -4.79
CA SER A 49 0.02 3.70 -5.76
C SER A 49 0.29 4.23 -7.17
N SER A 50 1.49 4.01 -7.69
CA SER A 50 1.75 4.29 -9.11
C SER A 50 1.09 3.19 -9.92
N GLN A 51 0.16 3.55 -10.82
CA GLN A 51 -0.37 2.61 -11.80
C GLN A 51 0.78 2.36 -12.78
N ILE A 52 1.57 1.32 -12.51
CA ILE A 52 2.56 0.81 -13.45
C ILE A 52 1.80 0.22 -14.64
N SER A 53 1.44 1.10 -15.59
CA SER A 53 1.06 0.70 -16.94
C SER A 53 2.32 0.13 -17.59
N GLY A 54 2.51 -1.18 -17.48
CA GLY A 54 3.51 -1.88 -18.27
C GLY A 54 3.18 -1.69 -19.75
N ASN A 55 4.10 -1.09 -20.49
CA ASN A 55 4.16 -1.17 -21.95
C ASN A 55 4.80 -2.51 -22.33
#